data_AF-A0A7J6EPU0-F1
#
_entry.id   AF-A0A7J6EPU0-F1
#
_cell.length_a   1.000
_cell.length_b   1.000
_cell.length_c   1.000
_cell.angle_alpha   90.00
_cell.angle_beta   90.00
_cell.angle_gamma   90.00
#
_symmetry.space_group_name_H-M   'P 1'
#
loop_
_entity.id
_entity.type
_entity.pdbx_description
1 polymer ?
#
loop_
_entity_poly.entity_id
_entity_poly.type
_entity_poly.pdbx_seq_one_letter_code
_entity_poly.pdbx_strand_id
1 'polypeptide(L)'
;MAIGFFALAVFLFLGLDLEGSYPSSAIAYSSEGVEITYGTTLKLMHERTKFRLHSHDVPYGSGSGQQSVTGFPNVDDANSYWVRLLC
;
A
#
# COMPACT_ATOMS: atom_id res chain seq x y z
N MET A 1 20.32 -12.40 40.62
CA MET A 1 20.28 -12.57 39.14
C MET A 1 18.92 -12.29 38.50
N ALA A 2 17.84 -11.96 39.24
CA ALA A 2 16.52 -11.68 38.65
C ALA A 2 16.22 -10.20 38.38
N ILE A 3 16.90 -9.28 39.07
CA ILE A 3 16.62 -7.82 38.99
C ILE A 3 17.01 -7.24 37.63
N GLY A 4 18.09 -7.74 37.01
CA GLY A 4 18.52 -7.29 35.68
C GLY A 4 17.54 -7.67 34.57
N PHE A 5 16.92 -8.86 34.66
CA PHE A 5 15.88 -9.28 33.71
C PHE A 5 14.60 -8.46 33.85
N PHE A 6 14.23 -8.08 35.08
CA PHE A 6 13.08 -7.23 35.32
C PHE A 6 13.29 -5.80 34.79
N ALA A 7 14.50 -5.24 34.99
CA ALA A 7 14.84 -3.92 34.45
C ALA A 7 14.85 -3.89 32.92
N LEU A 8 15.40 -4.94 32.28
CA LEU A 8 15.37 -5.08 30.82
C LEU A 8 13.94 -5.22 30.29
N ALA A 9 13.09 -5.99 30.97
CA ALA A 9 11.69 -6.14 30.59
C ALA A 9 10.92 -4.83 30.70
N VAL A 10 11.11 -4.05 31.77
CA VAL A 10 10.48 -2.73 31.93
C VAL A 10 11.01 -1.73 30.90
N PHE A 11 12.31 -1.77 30.58
CA PHE A 11 12.90 -0.91 29.56
C PHE A 11 12.39 -1.23 28.15
N LEU A 12 12.22 -2.52 27.82
CA LEU A 12 11.59 -2.94 26.57
C LEU A 12 10.11 -2.57 26.54
N PHE A 13 9.39 -2.73 27.65
CA PHE A 13 7.95 -2.41 27.71
C PHE A 13 7.70 -0.90 27.58
N LEU A 14 8.45 -0.07 28.31
CA LEU A 14 8.30 1.39 28.27
C LEU A 14 8.98 2.05 27.05
N GLY A 15 10.03 1.44 26.50
CA GLY A 15 10.75 1.93 25.33
C GLY A 15 10.03 1.66 24.01
N LEU A 16 9.24 0.57 23.94
CA LEU A 16 8.47 0.22 22.75
C LEU A 16 7.13 0.99 22.61
N ASP A 17 6.62 1.58 23.69
CA ASP A 17 5.43 2.45 23.66
C ASP A 17 5.74 3.88 23.13
N LEU A 18 7.00 4.24 22.89
CA LEU A 18 7.38 5.50 22.23
C LEU A 18 7.42 5.38 20.69
N GLU A 19 6.88 4.32 20.11
CA GLU A 19 6.61 4.26 18.66
C GLU A 19 5.19 4.80 18.34
N GLY A 20 4.64 5.67 19.20
CA GLY A 20 3.34 6.34 18.97
C GLY A 20 3.40 7.49 17.94
N SER A 21 4.56 7.78 17.37
CA SER A 21 4.71 8.72 16.26
C SER A 21 4.95 7.96 14.97
N TYR A 22 4.06 7.05 14.61
CA TYR A 22 3.89 6.73 13.19
C TYR A 22 3.59 8.07 12.51
N PRO A 23 4.43 8.57 11.58
CA PRO A 23 3.93 9.56 10.66
C PRO A 23 2.81 8.86 9.91
N SER A 24 1.57 9.10 10.33
CA SER A 24 0.45 8.91 9.43
C SER A 24 0.80 9.82 8.27
N SER A 25 1.28 9.21 7.18
CA SER A 25 1.55 9.87 5.92
C SER A 25 0.20 10.32 5.35
N ALA A 26 -0.43 11.28 6.02
CA ALA A 26 -1.47 12.10 5.48
C ALA A 26 -0.77 12.92 4.39
N ILE A 27 -0.71 12.34 3.20
CA ILE A 27 -0.31 13.05 1.99
C ILE A 27 -1.27 14.22 1.88
N ALA A 28 -0.80 15.41 2.25
CA ALA A 28 -1.50 16.64 2.00
C ALA A 28 -1.73 16.68 0.48
N TYR A 29 -3.00 16.69 0.07
CA TYR A 29 -3.37 16.80 -1.33
C TYR A 29 -3.07 18.24 -1.78
N SER A 30 -1.82 18.52 -2.15
CA SER A 30 -1.49 19.74 -2.86
C SER A 30 -2.16 19.65 -4.23
N SER A 31 -3.04 20.60 -4.53
CA SER A 31 -3.71 20.68 -5.83
C SER A 31 -2.77 21.09 -6.97
N GLU A 32 -1.48 21.30 -6.69
CA GLU A 32 -0.43 21.40 -7.69
C GLU A 32 0.03 19.98 -8.05
N GLY A 33 0.01 19.68 -9.35
CA GLY A 33 0.12 18.33 -9.89
C GLY A 33 1.29 17.53 -9.28
N VAL A 34 0.96 16.36 -8.73
CA VAL A 34 1.95 15.41 -8.24
C VAL A 34 2.77 14.92 -9.42
N GLU A 35 4.07 15.20 -9.41
CA GLU A 35 5.00 14.68 -10.41
C GLU A 35 5.10 13.15 -10.27
N ILE A 36 4.88 12.43 -11.37
CA ILE A 36 4.99 10.98 -11.42
C ILE A 36 6.37 10.62 -11.97
N THR A 37 7.25 10.08 -11.14
CA THR A 37 8.60 9.65 -11.52
C THR A 37 8.71 8.12 -11.61
N TYR A 38 9.83 7.61 -12.11
CA TYR A 38 10.13 6.18 -12.10
C TYR A 38 10.08 5.62 -10.67
N GLY A 39 9.44 4.47 -10.49
CA GLY A 39 9.23 3.84 -9.20
C GLY A 39 8.01 4.37 -8.42
N THR A 40 7.31 5.39 -8.94
CA THR A 40 6.06 5.86 -8.31
C THR A 40 5.02 4.76 -8.30
N THR A 41 4.41 4.54 -7.13
CA THR A 41 3.28 3.62 -6.94
C THR A 41 1.98 4.40 -6.92
N LEU A 42 1.01 4.00 -7.74
CA LEU A 42 -0.25 4.71 -7.95
C LEU A 42 -1.44 3.77 -8.09
N LYS A 43 -2.66 4.30 -7.89
CA LYS A 43 -3.92 3.61 -8.20
C LYS A 43 -4.63 4.34 -9.34
N LEU A 44 -4.96 3.63 -10.41
CA LEU A 44 -5.69 4.18 -11.55
C LEU A 44 -7.19 4.03 -11.31
N MET A 45 -7.93 5.13 -11.23
CA MET A 45 -9.38 5.13 -11.04
C MET A 45 -10.09 5.59 -12.32
N HIS A 46 -11.03 4.79 -12.80
CA HIS A 46 -11.90 5.18 -13.90
C HIS A 46 -12.85 6.30 -13.46
N GLU A 47 -12.89 7.39 -14.23
CA GLU A 47 -13.54 8.65 -13.82
C GLU A 47 -15.04 8.49 -13.53
N ARG A 48 -15.77 7.74 -14.37
CA ARG A 48 -17.23 7.62 -14.27
C ARG A 48 -17.69 6.60 -13.23
N THR A 49 -17.09 5.40 -13.24
CA THR A 49 -17.53 4.30 -12.35
C THR A 49 -16.82 4.30 -11.01
N LYS A 50 -15.72 5.04 -10.88
CA LYS A 50 -14.84 5.06 -9.69
C LYS A 50 -14.18 3.72 -9.36
N PHE A 51 -14.18 2.79 -10.31
CA PHE A 51 -13.52 1.49 -10.18
C PHE A 51 -12.03 1.65 -10.44
N ARG A 52 -11.21 0.88 -9.72
CA ARG A 52 -9.75 0.92 -9.83
C ARG A 52 -9.24 -0.22 -10.71
N LEU A 53 -8.23 0.06 -11.51
CA LEU A 53 -7.55 -0.98 -12.28
C LEU A 53 -6.90 -1.98 -11.32
N HIS A 54 -7.18 -3.26 -11.49
CA HIS A 54 -6.87 -4.31 -10.53
C HIS A 54 -6.43 -5.58 -11.25
N SER A 55 -5.34 -6.21 -10.79
CA SER A 55 -4.86 -7.50 -11.32
C SER A 55 -5.10 -8.62 -10.32
N HIS A 56 -5.64 -9.75 -10.74
CA HIS A 56 -5.76 -10.91 -9.86
C HIS A 56 -5.80 -12.22 -10.65
N ASP A 57 -5.60 -13.32 -9.92
CA ASP A 57 -5.65 -14.66 -10.46
C ASP A 57 -7.09 -15.01 -10.84
N VAL A 58 -7.39 -14.89 -12.14
CA VAL A 58 -8.62 -15.41 -12.74
C VAL A 58 -8.22 -16.34 -13.88
N PRO A 59 -8.57 -17.63 -13.78
CA PRO A 59 -8.36 -18.55 -14.88
C PRO A 59 -9.44 -18.30 -15.94
N TYR A 60 -9.11 -17.56 -17.00
CA TYR A 60 -9.93 -17.63 -18.21
C TYR A 60 -9.78 -19.03 -18.82
N GLY A 61 -10.90 -19.69 -19.16
CA GLY A 61 -10.91 -21.08 -19.63
C GLY A 61 -10.18 -21.34 -20.95
N SER A 62 -9.68 -20.30 -21.62
CA SER A 62 -8.84 -20.35 -22.81
C SER A 62 -7.98 -19.07 -22.88
N GLY A 63 -6.92 -19.08 -23.70
CA GLY A 63 -6.06 -17.90 -23.92
C GLY A 63 -4.66 -18.02 -23.30
N SER A 64 -4.08 -16.89 -22.90
CA SER A 64 -2.66 -16.81 -22.50
C SER A 64 -2.33 -17.36 -21.11
N GLY A 65 -3.33 -17.63 -20.27
CA GLY A 65 -3.13 -18.10 -18.89
C GLY A 65 -2.49 -17.07 -17.95
N GLN A 66 -2.37 -15.81 -18.38
CA GLN A 66 -1.87 -14.72 -17.54
C GLN A 66 -2.96 -14.18 -16.61
N GLN A 67 -2.56 -13.38 -15.62
CA GLN A 67 -3.50 -12.70 -14.72
C GLN A 67 -4.50 -11.84 -15.48
N SER A 68 -5.71 -11.75 -14.93
CA SER A 68 -6.73 -10.86 -15.46
C SER A 68 -6.53 -9.44 -14.97
N VAL A 69 -6.87 -8.47 -15.81
CA VAL A 69 -6.92 -7.05 -15.45
C VAL A 69 -8.37 -6.59 -15.53
N THR A 70 -8.92 -6.14 -14.40
CA THR A 70 -10.34 -5.78 -14.27
C THR A 70 -10.52 -4.47 -13.50
N GLY A 71 -11.75 -3.95 -13.45
CA GLY A 71 -12.11 -2.84 -12.59
C GLY A 71 -12.67 -3.34 -11.26
N PHE A 72 -12.07 -2.95 -10.14
CA PHE A 72 -12.49 -3.35 -8.80
C PHE A 72 -13.05 -2.16 -8.00
N PRO A 73 -14.19 -2.30 -7.30
CA PRO A 73 -14.82 -1.18 -6.59
C PRO A 73 -14.14 -0.83 -5.27
N ASN A 74 -13.45 -1.78 -4.60
CA ASN A 74 -12.82 -1.53 -3.31
C ASN A 74 -11.65 -0.54 -3.46
N VAL A 75 -11.58 0.43 -2.55
CA VAL A 75 -10.57 1.49 -2.56
C VAL A 75 -9.24 0.98 -2.02
N ASP A 76 -9.29 0.11 -1.01
CA ASP A 76 -8.14 -0.29 -0.20
C ASP A 76 -7.56 -1.65 -0.59
N ASP A 77 -7.83 -2.07 -1.82
CA ASP A 77 -7.29 -3.31 -2.35
C ASP A 77 -5.82 -3.15 -2.78
N ALA A 78 -5.00 -4.14 -2.41
CA ALA A 78 -3.57 -4.16 -2.68
C ALA A 78 -3.24 -4.48 -4.15
N ASN A 79 -4.07 -5.26 -4.84
CA ASN A 79 -3.82 -5.58 -6.24
C ASN A 79 -4.26 -4.46 -7.20
N SER A 80 -4.71 -3.32 -6.65
CA SER A 80 -4.96 -2.09 -7.39
C SER A 80 -3.76 -1.13 -7.42
N TYR A 81 -2.62 -1.49 -6.80
CA TYR A 81 -1.39 -0.72 -6.89
C TYR A 81 -0.59 -1.07 -8.16
N TRP A 82 -0.18 -0.03 -8.89
CA TRP A 82 0.64 -0.14 -10.09
C TRP A 82 1.91 0.67 -9.92
N VAL A 83 3.03 0.13 -10.39
CA VAL A 83 4.34 0.80 -10.36
C VAL A 83 4.72 1.27 -11.76
N ARG A 84 5.12 2.54 -11.88
CA ARG A 84 5.68 3.06 -13.13
C ARG A 84 7.15 2.66 -13.25
N LEU A 85 7.45 1.70 -14.12
CA LEU A 85 8.82 1.20 -14.37
C LEU A 85 9.36 1.53 -15.77
N LEU A 86 8.66 2.35 -16.56
CA LEU A 86 9.15 2.76 -17.87
C LEU A 86 9.79 4.15 -17.77
N CYS A 87 11.07 4.21 -18.18
CA CYS A 87 11.80 5.44 -18.49
C CYS A 87 11.31 6.01 -19.82
#